data_AF-A0ABD3BWJ5-F1
#
_entry.id   AF-A0ABD3BWJ5-F1
#
_cell.length_a   1.000
_cell.length_b   1.000
_cell.length_c   1.000
_cell.angle_alpha   90.00
_cell.angle_beta   90.00
_cell.angle_gamma   90.00
#
_symmetry.space_group_name_H-M   'P 1'
#
loop_
_entity.id
_entity.type
_entity.pdbx_description
1 polymer ?
#
loop_
_entity_poly.entity_id
_entity_poly.type
_entity_poly.pdbx_seq_one_letter_code
_entity_poly.pdbx_strand_id
1 'polypeptide(L)'
;MVAPGKKKSTRTTGETSNSSNPTVEAKYQNVPATLVDLFLKFLVNNGLKHKAAWKKINYIRLAMPWRDDTNKVDCGVFAMRHMETYMGETVRSWRCGLAKDKPKMLKYMRVKYCAAILGSDINIHRDQVLAASKEYYELKSKAEVVGVDELLTVYE
;
A
#
# COMPACT_ATOMS: atom_id res chain seq x y z
N MET A 1 -47.65 -32.61 -8.99
CA MET A 1 -46.24 -32.23 -9.25
C MET A 1 -46.12 -30.74 -8.97
N VAL A 2 -45.46 -30.37 -7.86
CA VAL A 2 -45.28 -28.97 -7.42
C VAL A 2 -43.79 -28.65 -7.49
N ALA A 3 -43.43 -27.61 -8.24
CA ALA A 3 -42.04 -27.19 -8.41
C ALA A 3 -41.53 -26.46 -7.14
N PRO A 4 -40.30 -26.71 -6.67
CA PRO A 4 -39.77 -26.06 -5.48
C PRO A 4 -39.26 -24.64 -5.79
N GLY A 5 -39.74 -23.67 -5.01
CA GLY A 5 -39.33 -22.27 -5.06
C GLY A 5 -37.86 -22.06 -4.67
N LYS A 6 -37.15 -21.26 -5.46
CA LYS A 6 -35.76 -20.85 -5.20
C LYS A 6 -35.68 -19.99 -3.93
N LYS A 7 -34.95 -20.46 -2.92
CA LYS A 7 -34.59 -19.68 -1.72
C LYS A 7 -33.63 -18.56 -2.12
N LYS A 8 -34.02 -17.29 -1.92
CA LYS A 8 -33.11 -16.14 -1.94
C LYS A 8 -32.14 -16.27 -0.77
N SER A 9 -30.85 -16.43 -1.05
CA SER A 9 -29.78 -16.37 -0.07
C SER A 9 -29.57 -14.92 0.35
N THR A 10 -30.09 -14.55 1.51
CA THR A 10 -29.79 -13.28 2.17
C THR A 10 -28.43 -13.39 2.85
N ARG A 11 -27.48 -12.55 2.43
CA ARG A 11 -26.14 -12.44 3.00
C ARG A 11 -26.23 -11.66 4.31
N THR A 12 -26.12 -12.36 5.44
CA THR A 12 -26.01 -11.76 6.77
C THR A 12 -24.63 -11.15 6.94
N THR A 13 -24.55 -9.82 6.97
CA THR A 13 -23.42 -9.08 7.55
C THR A 13 -23.60 -9.04 9.06
N GLY A 14 -22.77 -9.78 9.78
CA GLY A 14 -22.59 -9.63 11.21
C GLY A 14 -21.12 -9.39 11.48
N GLU A 15 -20.79 -8.19 11.93
CA GLU A 15 -19.77 -7.90 12.95
C GLU A 15 -19.70 -6.38 13.14
N THR A 16 -20.44 -5.92 14.13
CA THR A 16 -20.33 -4.62 14.77
C THR A 16 -19.04 -4.56 15.56
N SER A 17 -18.07 -3.78 15.10
CA SER A 17 -17.06 -3.19 15.97
C SER A 17 -17.23 -1.67 15.90
N ASN A 18 -17.84 -1.09 16.94
CA ASN A 18 -17.90 0.34 17.17
C ASN A 18 -16.46 0.87 17.27
N SER A 19 -15.96 1.40 16.17
CA SER A 19 -14.78 2.24 16.13
C SER A 19 -15.28 3.59 15.65
N SER A 20 -15.12 4.64 16.45
CA SER A 20 -15.44 6.04 16.16
C SER A 20 -14.52 6.58 15.06
N ASN A 21 -14.54 5.92 13.92
CA ASN A 21 -13.86 6.34 12.72
C ASN A 21 -14.80 7.29 11.97
N PRO A 22 -14.33 8.49 11.58
CA PRO A 22 -15.14 9.40 10.76
C PRO A 22 -15.63 8.66 9.51
N THR A 23 -16.84 8.99 9.08
CA THR A 23 -17.42 8.44 7.84
C THR A 23 -16.49 8.73 6.67
N VAL A 24 -16.58 7.92 5.62
CA VAL A 24 -15.73 8.10 4.41
C VAL A 24 -15.92 9.51 3.84
N GLU A 25 -17.15 10.00 3.91
CA GLU A 25 -17.58 11.31 3.47
C GLU A 25 -16.93 12.42 4.30
N ALA A 26 -16.87 12.26 5.64
CA ALA A 26 -16.20 13.24 6.51
C ALA A 26 -14.68 13.29 6.30
N LYS A 27 -14.05 12.13 6.06
CA LYS A 27 -12.58 12.03 5.95
C LYS A 27 -12.04 12.36 4.55
N TYR A 28 -12.77 11.94 3.51
CA TYR A 28 -12.29 12.01 2.12
C TYR A 28 -13.13 12.94 1.23
N GLN A 29 -14.27 13.44 1.72
CA GLN A 29 -15.13 14.36 0.98
C GLN A 29 -15.40 13.84 -0.44
N ASN A 30 -15.18 14.66 -1.46
CA ASN A 30 -15.42 14.32 -2.85
C ASN A 30 -14.24 13.59 -3.54
N VAL A 31 -13.14 13.34 -2.83
CA VAL A 31 -11.94 12.72 -3.41
C VAL A 31 -12.23 11.36 -4.09
N PRO A 32 -13.02 10.44 -3.50
CA PRO A 32 -13.32 9.17 -4.16
C PRO A 32 -14.06 9.34 -5.49
N ALA A 33 -15.02 10.26 -5.56
CA ALA A 33 -15.75 10.53 -6.79
C ALA A 33 -14.84 11.16 -7.86
N THR A 34 -13.98 12.09 -7.47
CA THR A 34 -12.96 12.68 -8.36
C THR A 34 -12.00 11.62 -8.91
N LEU A 35 -11.55 10.69 -8.08
CA LEU A 35 -10.68 9.58 -8.52
C LEU A 35 -11.36 8.68 -9.55
N VAL A 36 -12.65 8.36 -9.34
CA VAL A 36 -13.43 7.60 -10.32
C VAL A 36 -13.53 8.36 -11.65
N ASP A 37 -13.82 9.67 -11.63
CA ASP A 37 -13.88 10.50 -12.84
C ASP A 37 -12.54 10.55 -13.59
N LEU A 38 -11.42 10.75 -12.87
CA LEU A 38 -10.08 10.74 -13.46
C LEU A 38 -9.73 9.39 -14.08
N PHE A 39 -10.05 8.29 -13.40
CA PHE A 39 -9.83 6.94 -13.92
C PHE A 39 -10.67 6.69 -15.19
N LEU A 40 -11.93 7.14 -15.20
CA LEU A 40 -12.78 7.03 -16.38
C LEU A 40 -12.24 7.85 -17.56
N LYS A 41 -11.78 9.09 -17.32
CA LYS A 41 -11.12 9.92 -18.33
C LYS A 41 -9.89 9.22 -18.90
N PHE A 42 -9.05 8.65 -18.03
CA PHE A 42 -7.90 7.86 -18.46
C PHE A 42 -8.31 6.71 -19.39
N LEU A 43 -9.30 5.90 -19.01
CA LEU A 43 -9.75 4.77 -19.84
C LEU A 43 -10.33 5.22 -21.18
N VAL A 44 -11.12 6.28 -21.21
CA VAL A 44 -11.67 6.86 -22.46
C VAL A 44 -10.54 7.32 -23.38
N ASN A 45 -9.55 8.03 -22.83
CA ASN A 45 -8.38 8.48 -23.59
C ASN A 45 -7.54 7.31 -24.12
N ASN A 46 -7.59 6.14 -23.46
CA ASN A 46 -6.93 4.92 -23.89
C ASN A 46 -7.83 3.99 -24.75
N GLY A 47 -8.89 4.54 -25.37
CA GLY A 47 -9.66 3.83 -26.41
C GLY A 47 -10.87 3.04 -25.92
N LEU A 48 -11.29 3.19 -24.67
CA LEU A 48 -12.49 2.54 -24.15
C LEU A 48 -13.77 3.17 -24.73
N LYS A 49 -14.59 2.38 -25.46
CA LYS A 49 -15.74 2.88 -26.25
C LYS A 49 -17.08 2.91 -25.51
N HIS A 50 -17.27 2.12 -24.45
CA HIS A 50 -18.59 1.92 -23.81
C HIS A 50 -18.83 2.77 -22.56
N LYS A 51 -19.05 4.08 -22.72
CA LYS A 51 -19.27 5.04 -21.61
C LYS A 51 -20.49 4.75 -20.72
N ALA A 52 -21.53 4.09 -21.25
CA ALA A 52 -22.82 3.93 -20.57
C ALA A 52 -22.82 2.90 -19.41
N ALA A 53 -21.96 1.89 -19.46
CA ALA A 53 -21.88 0.85 -18.43
C ALA A 53 -21.38 1.40 -17.07
N TRP A 54 -20.68 2.54 -17.07
CA TRP A 54 -19.88 2.99 -15.95
C TRP A 54 -20.52 4.08 -15.09
N LYS A 55 -21.68 4.62 -15.51
CA LYS A 55 -22.52 5.49 -14.64
C LYS A 55 -23.01 4.79 -13.37
N LYS A 56 -22.72 3.50 -13.22
CA LYS A 56 -23.07 2.64 -12.08
C LYS A 56 -21.86 2.15 -11.28
N ILE A 57 -20.64 2.61 -11.56
CA ILE A 57 -19.47 2.24 -10.74
C ILE A 57 -19.65 2.87 -9.35
N ASN A 58 -19.81 2.01 -8.35
CA ASN A 58 -19.72 2.41 -6.97
C ASN A 58 -18.28 2.19 -6.49
N TYR A 59 -17.70 3.19 -5.82
CA TYR A 59 -16.45 2.99 -5.11
C TYR A 59 -16.73 2.31 -3.76
N ILE A 60 -15.86 1.38 -3.37
CA ILE A 60 -15.94 0.71 -2.08
C ILE A 60 -14.62 0.94 -1.36
N ARG A 61 -14.68 1.50 -0.15
CA ARG A 61 -13.52 1.54 0.72
C ARG A 61 -13.29 0.15 1.29
N LEU A 62 -12.18 -0.49 0.90
CA LEU A 62 -11.83 -1.81 1.39
C LEU A 62 -11.54 -1.80 2.90
N ALA A 63 -12.17 -2.72 3.62
CA ALA A 63 -11.94 -2.95 5.04
C ALA A 63 -10.72 -3.86 5.26
N MET A 64 -9.52 -3.33 5.00
CA MET A 64 -8.28 -4.09 5.18
C MET A 64 -7.91 -4.21 6.67
N PRO A 65 -7.41 -5.38 7.13
CA PRO A 65 -7.05 -5.60 8.53
C PRO A 65 -5.75 -4.89 8.95
N TRP A 66 -4.89 -4.55 7.98
CA TRP A 66 -3.63 -3.83 8.21
C TRP A 66 -3.77 -2.30 8.08
N ARG A 67 -4.99 -1.75 8.12
CA ARG A 67 -5.18 -0.28 8.07
C ARG A 67 -4.65 0.37 9.34
N ASP A 68 -3.99 1.50 9.14
CA ASP A 68 -3.48 2.38 10.18
C ASP A 68 -3.95 3.80 9.86
N ASP A 69 -4.66 4.42 10.80
CA ASP A 69 -5.16 5.79 10.72
C ASP A 69 -4.28 6.80 11.47
N THR A 70 -3.34 6.31 12.27
CA THR A 70 -2.37 7.08 13.06
C THR A 70 -1.12 7.38 12.25
N ASN A 71 -0.71 6.45 11.39
CA ASN A 71 0.48 6.59 10.58
C ASN A 71 0.26 7.50 9.37
N LYS A 72 0.84 8.69 9.43
CA LYS A 72 0.79 9.72 8.38
C LYS A 72 2.02 9.72 7.47
N VAL A 73 3.08 9.00 7.84
CA VAL A 73 4.40 9.09 7.19
C VAL A 73 4.63 7.99 6.15
N ASP A 74 3.97 6.83 6.30
CA ASP A 74 4.23 5.66 5.45
C ASP A 74 3.23 5.43 4.34
N CYS A 75 2.36 6.40 4.07
CA CYS A 75 1.32 6.25 3.04
C CYS A 75 1.88 5.81 1.68
N GLY A 76 3.07 6.30 1.30
CA GLY A 76 3.78 5.87 0.09
C GLY A 76 4.22 4.40 0.13
N VAL A 77 4.71 3.90 1.27
CA VAL A 77 5.08 2.49 1.45
C VAL A 77 3.86 1.58 1.32
N PHE A 78 2.74 1.96 1.95
CA PHE A 78 1.47 1.23 1.80
C PHE A 78 1.02 1.21 0.34
N ALA A 79 1.03 2.37 -0.34
CA ALA A 79 0.62 2.47 -1.74
C ALA A 79 1.49 1.60 -2.66
N MET A 80 2.82 1.68 -2.55
CA MET A 80 3.75 0.86 -3.32
C MET A 80 3.53 -0.63 -3.07
N ARG A 81 3.36 -1.04 -1.80
CA ARG A 81 3.10 -2.45 -1.47
C ARG A 81 1.77 -2.94 -2.00
N HIS A 82 0.75 -2.07 -2.00
CA HIS A 82 -0.54 -2.42 -2.56
C HIS A 82 -0.46 -2.60 -4.07
N MET A 83 0.19 -1.67 -4.77
CA MET A 83 0.40 -1.79 -6.22
C MET A 83 1.26 -3.01 -6.61
N GLU A 84 2.26 -3.37 -5.80
CA GLU A 84 3.12 -4.54 -6.04
C GLU A 84 2.37 -5.87 -5.90
N THR A 85 1.39 -5.96 -5.00
CA THR A 85 0.81 -7.25 -4.57
C THR A 85 -0.66 -7.45 -4.91
N TYR A 86 -1.36 -6.41 -5.36
CA TYR A 86 -2.78 -6.52 -5.69
C TYR A 86 -2.98 -6.98 -7.13
N MET A 87 -3.55 -8.17 -7.30
CA MET A 87 -3.85 -8.79 -8.59
C MET A 87 -5.35 -8.97 -8.82
N GLY A 88 -6.18 -8.21 -8.08
CA GLY A 88 -7.64 -8.29 -8.16
C GLY A 88 -8.28 -9.25 -7.16
N GLU A 89 -7.53 -9.75 -6.19
CA GLU A 89 -8.07 -10.66 -5.17
C GLU A 89 -8.99 -9.95 -4.16
N THR A 90 -9.88 -10.72 -3.52
CA THR A 90 -10.65 -10.20 -2.39
C THR A 90 -9.74 -9.83 -1.22
N VAL A 91 -10.15 -8.90 -0.36
CA VAL A 91 -9.39 -8.50 0.85
C VAL A 91 -9.00 -9.70 1.72
N ARG A 92 -9.86 -10.73 1.80
CA ARG A 92 -9.60 -11.93 2.61
C ARG A 92 -8.46 -12.78 2.04
N SER A 93 -8.34 -12.83 0.72
CA SER A 93 -7.32 -13.60 0.00
C SER A 93 -6.07 -12.79 -0.32
N TRP A 94 -6.14 -11.46 -0.25
CA TRP A 94 -5.02 -10.58 -0.58
C TRP A 94 -3.91 -10.66 0.47
N ARG A 95 -2.81 -11.32 0.10
CA ARG A 95 -1.62 -11.50 0.94
C ARG A 95 -0.57 -10.44 0.64
N CYS A 96 -0.85 -9.20 1.01
CA CYS A 96 0.11 -8.11 0.82
C CYS A 96 1.30 -8.15 1.82
N GLY A 97 1.24 -8.97 2.87
CA GLY A 97 2.30 -9.07 3.88
C GLY A 97 2.41 -7.87 4.82
N LEU A 98 1.40 -6.99 4.83
CA LEU A 98 1.27 -5.91 5.80
C LEU A 98 0.51 -6.38 7.04
N ALA A 99 0.93 -5.88 8.20
CA ALA A 99 0.29 -6.11 9.49
C ALA A 99 0.29 -4.81 10.32
N LYS A 100 -0.75 -4.64 11.13
CA LYS A 100 -0.86 -3.51 12.05
C LYS A 100 0.17 -3.63 13.17
N ASP A 101 0.67 -2.50 13.67
CA ASP A 101 1.57 -2.42 14.82
C ASP A 101 2.88 -3.22 14.67
N LYS A 102 3.38 -3.31 13.42
CA LYS A 102 4.67 -3.97 13.09
C LYS A 102 5.69 -2.95 12.56
N PRO A 103 6.34 -2.14 13.42
CA PRO A 103 7.28 -1.10 12.99
C PRO A 103 8.52 -1.66 12.28
N LYS A 104 9.02 -2.84 12.69
CA LYS A 104 10.14 -3.53 12.02
C LYS A 104 9.83 -3.89 10.56
N MET A 105 8.59 -4.32 10.29
CA MET A 105 8.11 -4.60 8.93
C MET A 105 8.09 -3.33 8.07
N LEU A 106 7.59 -2.22 8.61
CA LEU A 106 7.61 -0.93 7.90
C LEU A 106 9.03 -0.45 7.64
N LYS A 107 9.95 -0.55 8.60
CA LYS A 107 11.37 -0.23 8.41
C LYS A 107 11.98 -1.07 7.29
N TYR A 108 11.72 -2.38 7.27
CA TYR A 108 12.17 -3.26 6.18
C TYR A 108 11.61 -2.81 4.82
N MET A 109 10.31 -2.55 4.72
CA MET A 109 9.69 -2.11 3.47
C MET A 109 10.22 -0.76 2.99
N ARG A 110 10.47 0.19 3.90
CA ARG A 110 11.13 1.47 3.57
C ARG A 110 12.50 1.21 2.95
N VAL A 111 13.35 0.41 3.61
CA VAL A 111 14.67 0.08 3.08
C VAL A 111 14.57 -0.59 1.71
N LYS A 112 13.67 -1.57 1.55
CA LYS A 112 13.45 -2.28 0.28
C LYS A 112 13.09 -1.31 -0.85
N TYR A 113 12.08 -0.46 -0.65
CA TYR A 113 11.62 0.46 -1.69
C TYR A 113 12.61 1.60 -1.93
N CYS A 114 13.23 2.16 -0.89
CA CYS A 114 14.28 3.17 -1.06
C CYS A 114 15.46 2.62 -1.84
N ALA A 115 15.95 1.42 -1.50
CA ALA A 115 17.04 0.79 -2.25
C ALA A 115 16.66 0.55 -3.72
N ALA A 116 15.44 0.09 -3.99
CA ALA A 116 14.95 -0.11 -5.35
C ALA A 116 14.85 1.21 -6.15
N ILE A 117 14.38 2.30 -5.52
CA ILE A 117 14.28 3.62 -6.17
C ILE A 117 15.68 4.19 -6.42
N LEU A 118 16.54 4.16 -5.41
CA LEU A 118 17.89 4.72 -5.48
C LEU A 118 18.78 3.96 -6.47
N GLY A 119 18.63 2.63 -6.56
CA GLY A 119 19.36 1.77 -7.48
C GLY A 119 18.72 1.61 -8.86
N SER A 120 17.57 2.22 -9.12
CA SER A 120 16.86 2.12 -10.40
C SER A 120 17.64 2.79 -11.54
N ASP A 121 17.61 2.20 -12.73
CA ASP A 121 18.27 2.76 -13.93
C ASP A 121 17.66 4.09 -14.39
N ILE A 122 16.44 4.40 -13.93
CA ILE A 122 15.77 5.69 -14.20
C ILE A 122 16.32 6.80 -13.28
N ASN A 123 16.95 6.44 -12.16
CA ASN A 123 17.52 7.43 -11.26
C ASN A 123 18.81 8.01 -11.85
N ILE A 124 18.78 9.28 -12.26
CA ILE A 124 19.94 10.00 -12.81
C ILE A 124 21.15 10.04 -11.85
N HIS A 125 20.92 9.87 -10.54
CA HIS A 125 21.95 9.84 -9.51
C HIS A 125 22.37 8.43 -9.11
N ARG A 126 21.88 7.39 -9.79
CA ARG A 126 22.13 5.98 -9.45
C ARG A 126 23.62 5.70 -9.22
N ASP A 127 24.47 6.07 -10.17
CA ASP A 127 25.90 5.73 -10.10
C ASP A 127 26.60 6.43 -8.94
N GLN A 128 26.23 7.68 -8.64
CA GLN A 128 26.72 8.42 -7.48
C GLN A 128 26.28 7.76 -6.18
N VAL A 129 25.02 7.33 -6.09
CA VAL A 129 24.49 6.65 -4.91
C VAL A 129 25.18 5.30 -4.69
N LEU A 130 25.41 4.53 -5.76
CA LEU A 130 26.09 3.24 -5.67
C LEU A 130 27.58 3.41 -5.29
N ALA A 131 28.26 4.41 -5.84
CA ALA A 131 29.65 4.73 -5.48
C ALA A 131 29.75 5.12 -3.99
N ALA A 132 28.91 6.04 -3.53
CA ALA A 132 28.87 6.46 -2.13
C ALA A 132 28.51 5.30 -1.19
N SER A 133 27.58 4.44 -1.59
CA SER A 133 27.23 3.24 -0.82
C SER A 133 28.42 2.28 -0.69
N LYS A 134 29.16 2.05 -1.77
CA LYS A 134 30.36 1.21 -1.76
C LYS A 134 31.44 1.79 -0.83
N GLU A 135 31.74 3.08 -0.96
CA GLU A 135 32.69 3.78 -0.10
C GLU A 135 32.32 3.67 1.38
N TYR A 136 31.04 3.87 1.72
CA TYR A 136 30.54 3.72 3.08
C TYR A 136 30.82 2.32 3.65
N TYR A 137 30.55 1.26 2.89
CA TYR A 137 30.80 -0.12 3.36
C TYR A 137 32.29 -0.44 3.49
N GLU A 138 33.13 0.09 2.60
CA GLU A 138 34.58 -0.04 2.72
C GLU A 138 35.10 0.66 3.98
N LEU A 139 34.68 1.90 4.24
CA LEU A 139 35.02 2.63 5.47
C LEU A 139 34.52 1.92 6.72
N LYS A 140 33.28 1.41 6.69
CA LYS A 140 32.69 0.66 7.81
C LYS A 140 33.50 -0.61 8.11
N SER A 141 33.88 -1.38 7.10
CA SER A 141 34.70 -2.58 7.26
C SER A 141 36.07 -2.28 7.87
N LYS A 142 36.71 -1.18 7.44
CA LYS A 142 37.97 -0.71 8.02
C LYS A 142 37.81 -0.27 9.48
N ALA A 143 36.72 0.41 9.82
CA ALA A 143 36.43 0.82 11.20
C ALA A 143 36.16 -0.38 12.13
N GLU A 144 35.46 -1.41 11.65
CA GLU A 144 35.23 -2.65 12.40
C GLU A 144 36.53 -3.46 12.62
N VAL A 145 37.47 -3.42 11.66
CA VAL A 145 38.80 -4.07 11.76
C VAL A 145 39.75 -3.31 12.70
N VAL A 146 39.57 -2.00 12.89
CA VAL A 146 40.41 -1.17 13.78
C VAL A 146 39.89 -1.13 15.23
N GLY A 147 38.66 -1.59 15.49
CA GLY A 147 38.11 -1.83 16.82
C GLY A 147 37.83 -0.57 17.66
N VAL A 148 36.55 -0.20 17.81
CA VAL A 148 36.10 0.67 18.91
C VAL A 148 34.81 0.11 19.52
N ASP A 149 34.94 -0.29 20.77
CA ASP A 149 33.99 -0.92 21.68
C ASP A 149 32.96 0.07 22.27
N GLU A 150 32.51 1.10 21.52
CA GLU A 150 31.71 2.17 22.15
C GLU A 150 30.78 2.99 21.22
N LEU A 151 30.09 2.39 20.25
CA LEU A 151 29.12 3.15 19.41
C LEU A 151 27.85 2.40 18.96
N LEU A 152 27.35 1.45 19.77
CA LEU A 152 26.13 0.70 19.45
C LEU A 152 24.99 0.77 20.48
N THR A 153 24.99 1.76 21.37
CA THR A 153 23.93 1.93 22.38
C THR A 153 22.78 2.86 21.98
N VAL A 154 22.67 3.30 20.71
CA VAL A 154 21.59 4.25 20.31
C VAL A 154 20.43 3.58 19.58
N TYR A 155 20.44 2.25 19.38
CA TYR A 155 19.29 1.54 18.79
C TYR A 155 19.06 0.15 19.37
N GLU A 156 18.78 0.08 20.67
CA GLU A 156 17.96 -0.99 21.27
C GLU A 156 16.55 -0.47 21.58
#